data_AF-A0AA97HYW1-F1
#
_entry.id   AF-A0AA97HYW1-F1
#
_cell.length_a   1.000
_cell.length_b   1.000
_cell.length_c   1.000
_cell.angle_alpha   90.00
_cell.angle_beta   90.00
_cell.angle_gamma   90.00
#
_symmetry.space_group_name_H-M   'P 1'
#
loop_
_entity.id
_entity.type
_entity.pdbx_description
1 polymer ?
#
loop_
_entity_poly.entity_id
_entity_poly.type
_entity_poly.pdbx_seq_one_letter_code
_entity_poly.pdbx_strand_id
1 'polypeptide(L)'
;MQKNEFLRQFFEILASSKLEHTADQYNYIDFDVSFSLKNDDAPVAIFSGEHLIFPIIIEIPKKDHFMVNGLFISLVISGKKYGLQSRVPHFSKLIFNYLKVNQLIEIDNLGNIEIRQEIYP
;
A
#
# COMPACT_ATOMS: atom_id res chain seq x y z
N MET A 1 8.93 7.69 3.03
CA MET A 1 8.31 7.39 4.34
C MET A 1 9.06 6.20 4.89
N GLN A 2 9.54 6.27 6.14
CA GLN A 2 10.28 5.14 6.72
C GLN A 2 9.36 3.92 6.93
N LYS A 3 9.90 2.71 6.80
CA LYS A 3 9.15 1.44 6.91
C LYS A 3 8.45 1.29 8.26
N ASN A 4 9.14 1.62 9.34
CA ASN A 4 8.62 1.57 10.71
C ASN A 4 7.43 2.51 10.94
N GLU A 5 7.46 3.71 10.36
CA GLU A 5 6.38 4.69 10.42
C GLU A 5 5.16 4.26 9.58
N PHE A 6 5.41 3.65 8.42
CA PHE A 6 4.35 2.99 7.64
C PHE A 6 3.67 1.89 8.47
N LEU A 7 4.45 1.02 9.11
CA LEU A 7 3.93 -0.08 9.93
C LEU A 7 3.13 0.44 11.13
N ARG A 8 3.63 1.46 11.83
CA ARG A 8 2.89 2.12 12.92
C ARG A 8 1.51 2.56 12.47
N GLN A 9 1.44 3.36 11.40
CA GLN A 9 0.16 3.85 10.87
C GLN A 9 -0.72 2.70 10.35
N PHE A 10 -0.13 1.66 9.78
CA PHE A 10 -0.85 0.48 9.31
C PHE A 10 -1.54 -0.26 10.47
N PHE A 11 -0.84 -0.47 11.58
CA PHE A 11 -1.41 -1.10 12.76
C PHE A 11 -2.44 -0.21 13.46
N GLU A 12 -2.28 1.11 13.45
CA GLU A 12 -3.32 2.05 13.91
C GLU A 12 -4.62 1.89 13.11
N ILE A 13 -4.54 1.72 11.79
CA ILE A 13 -5.72 1.46 10.95
C ILE A 13 -6.33 0.08 11.27
N LEU A 14 -5.51 -0.95 11.50
CA LEU A 14 -6.00 -2.28 11.92
C LEU A 14 -6.68 -2.25 13.29
N ALA A 15 -6.16 -1.47 14.24
CA ALA A 15 -6.71 -1.32 15.58
C ALA A 15 -7.91 -0.35 15.62
N SER A 16 -8.11 0.46 14.57
CA SER A 16 -9.06 1.58 14.55
C SER A 16 -8.81 2.59 15.69
N SER A 17 -7.56 2.73 16.12
CA SER A 17 -7.15 3.62 17.20
C SER A 17 -5.70 4.05 17.03
N LYS A 18 -5.31 5.15 17.68
CA LYS A 18 -3.90 5.49 17.82
C LYS A 18 -3.25 4.52 18.79
N LEU A 19 -2.03 4.10 18.47
CA LEU A 19 -1.23 3.26 19.36
C LEU A 19 -0.36 4.15 20.24
N GLU A 20 -0.20 3.77 21.50
CA GLU A 20 0.63 4.53 22.46
C GLU A 20 2.14 4.41 22.17
N HIS A 21 2.50 3.42 21.36
CA HIS A 21 3.88 3.08 21.04
C HIS A 21 4.43 3.86 19.84
N THR A 22 5.72 4.21 19.90
CA THR A 22 6.42 4.91 18.81
C THR A 22 6.73 4.00 17.63
N ALA A 23 7.09 4.60 16.48
CA ALA A 23 7.44 3.86 15.27
C ALA A 23 8.61 2.88 15.50
N ASP A 24 9.54 3.20 16.40
CA ASP A 24 10.72 2.38 16.68
C ASP A 24 10.39 0.97 17.15
N GLN A 25 9.21 0.77 17.74
CA GLN A 25 8.74 -0.56 18.14
C GLN A 25 8.54 -1.50 16.95
N TYR A 26 8.46 -0.99 15.72
CA TYR A 26 8.28 -1.79 14.50
C TYR A 26 9.57 -2.05 13.72
N ASN A 27 10.74 -1.64 14.23
CA ASN A 27 12.03 -1.82 13.54
C ASN A 27 12.41 -3.30 13.29
N TYR A 28 11.76 -4.24 13.99
CA TYR A 28 11.96 -5.69 13.79
C TYR A 28 11.20 -6.25 12.57
N ILE A 29 10.28 -5.48 11.99
CA ILE A 29 9.53 -5.87 10.80
C ILE A 29 10.14 -5.14 9.61
N ASP A 30 10.66 -5.91 8.67
CA ASP A 30 11.12 -5.40 7.38
C ASP A 30 10.25 -5.93 6.23
N PHE A 31 10.23 -5.18 5.13
CA PHE A 31 9.51 -5.56 3.92
C PHE A 31 10.08 -4.90 2.67
N ASP A 32 9.95 -5.57 1.54
CA ASP A 32 10.23 -5.02 0.22
C ASP A 32 8.94 -4.76 -0.54
N VAL A 33 9.03 -3.87 -1.53
CA VAL A 33 7.92 -3.55 -2.44
C VAL A 33 8.35 -3.91 -3.84
N SER A 34 7.54 -4.73 -4.51
CA SER A 34 7.68 -5.07 -5.91
C SER A 34 6.39 -4.79 -6.67
N PHE A 35 6.47 -4.72 -7.99
CA PHE A 35 5.34 -4.50 -8.88
C PHE A 35 5.20 -5.65 -9.86
N SER A 36 3.96 -6.03 -10.17
CA SER A 36 3.62 -7.06 -11.16
C SER A 36 2.37 -6.63 -11.93
N LEU A 37 2.20 -7.16 -13.15
CA LEU A 37 0.99 -6.96 -13.95
C LEU A 37 -0.02 -8.07 -13.63
N LYS A 38 -1.26 -7.67 -13.37
CA LYS A 38 -2.39 -8.60 -13.38
C LYS A 38 -2.98 -8.63 -14.80
N ASN A 39 -3.61 -9.75 -15.17
CA ASN A 39 -4.19 -10.15 -16.48
C ASN A 39 -4.83 -9.08 -17.42
N ASP A 40 -5.03 -7.83 -17.00
CA ASP A 40 -5.54 -6.70 -17.78
C ASP A 40 -4.58 -5.46 -17.77
N ASP A 41 -3.28 -5.68 -17.62
CA ASP A 41 -2.23 -4.65 -17.46
C ASP A 41 -2.40 -3.72 -16.25
N ALA A 42 -3.31 -4.04 -15.33
CA ALA A 42 -3.47 -3.29 -14.09
C ALA A 42 -2.27 -3.62 -13.17
N PRO A 43 -1.42 -2.64 -12.87
CA PRO A 43 -0.27 -2.92 -12.04
C PRO A 43 -0.70 -3.14 -10.59
N VAL A 44 0.01 -4.04 -9.93
CA VAL A 44 -0.23 -4.41 -8.54
C VAL A 44 1.05 -4.15 -7.76
N ALA A 45 0.96 -3.43 -6.65
CA ALA A 45 2.05 -3.35 -5.68
C ALA A 45 1.94 -4.49 -4.67
N ILE A 46 3.06 -5.16 -4.44
CA ILE A 46 3.19 -6.31 -3.56
C ILE A 46 4.22 -5.95 -2.49
N PHE A 47 3.75 -5.82 -1.25
CA PHE A 47 4.62 -5.68 -0.09
C PHE A 47 4.86 -7.08 0.46
N SER A 48 6.13 -7.47 0.55
CA SER A 48 6.57 -8.81 0.97
C SER A 48 7.52 -8.70 2.15
N GLY A 49 7.35 -9.54 3.16
CA GLY A 49 8.20 -9.57 4.34
C GLY A 49 7.88 -10.78 5.21
N GLU A 50 8.65 -10.99 6.28
CA GLU A 50 8.53 -12.19 7.14
C GLU A 50 7.35 -12.12 8.12
N HIS A 51 6.82 -10.93 8.38
CA HIS A 51 5.74 -10.73 9.34
C HIS A 51 4.39 -11.24 8.81
N LEU A 52 3.52 -11.72 9.71
CA LEU A 52 2.21 -12.34 9.40
C LEU A 52 1.21 -11.45 8.66
N ILE A 53 1.46 -10.14 8.54
CA ILE A 53 0.60 -9.22 7.76
C ILE A 53 0.88 -9.32 6.25
N PHE A 54 2.04 -9.85 5.88
CA PHE A 54 2.43 -9.99 4.49
C PHE A 54 1.88 -11.29 3.88
N PRO A 55 1.66 -11.33 2.55
CA PRO A 55 1.82 -10.21 1.62
C PRO A 55 0.70 -9.18 1.79
N ILE A 56 1.02 -7.90 1.56
CA ILE A 56 0.02 -6.85 1.33
C ILE A 56 0.01 -6.58 -0.16
N ILE A 57 -1.12 -6.86 -0.81
CA ILE A 57 -1.27 -6.77 -2.26
C ILE A 57 -2.34 -5.73 -2.55
N ILE A 58 -1.99 -4.73 -3.34
CA ILE A 58 -2.90 -3.65 -3.73
C ILE A 58 -2.87 -3.41 -5.23
N GLU A 59 -4.04 -3.41 -5.84
CA GLU A 59 -4.19 -2.99 -7.23
C GLU A 59 -4.04 -1.47 -7.35
N ILE A 60 -3.20 -1.01 -8.29
CA ILE A 60 -2.96 0.41 -8.54
C ILE A 60 -3.80 0.86 -9.73
N PRO A 61 -4.84 1.69 -9.51
CA PRO A 61 -5.61 2.27 -10.58
C PRO A 61 -4.78 3.30 -11.36
N LYS A 62 -5.18 3.57 -12.61
CA LYS A 62 -4.50 4.56 -13.47
C LYS A 62 -4.54 5.98 -12.91
N LYS A 63 -5.47 6.31 -12.01
CA LYS A 63 -5.68 7.66 -11.48
C LYS A 63 -5.50 7.74 -9.97
N ASP A 64 -4.82 8.78 -9.52
CA ASP A 64 -4.49 9.05 -8.12
C ASP A 64 -5.73 9.21 -7.21
N HIS A 65 -6.77 9.89 -7.68
CA HIS A 65 -7.99 10.10 -6.90
C HIS A 65 -8.74 8.80 -6.60
N PHE A 66 -8.55 7.73 -7.39
CA PHE A 66 -9.09 6.41 -7.05
C PHE A 66 -8.32 5.77 -5.89
N MET A 67 -6.98 5.86 -5.89
CA MET A 67 -6.16 5.46 -4.75
C MET A 67 -6.56 6.23 -3.49
N VAL A 68 -6.58 7.56 -3.54
CA VAL A 68 -6.82 8.41 -2.37
C VAL A 68 -8.20 8.15 -1.74
N ASN A 69 -9.20 7.84 -2.56
CA ASN A 69 -10.56 7.59 -2.09
C ASN A 69 -10.86 6.11 -1.78
N GLY A 70 -9.90 5.20 -2.00
CA GLY A 70 -10.10 3.76 -1.80
C GLY A 70 -11.10 3.13 -2.77
N LEU A 71 -11.33 3.74 -3.94
CA LEU A 71 -12.35 3.34 -4.89
C LEU A 71 -11.79 2.30 -5.88
N PHE A 72 -12.51 1.18 -6.03
CA PHE A 72 -12.19 0.10 -6.99
C PHE A 72 -10.90 -0.67 -6.71
N ILE A 73 -10.38 -0.61 -5.48
CA ILE A 73 -9.09 -1.21 -5.12
C ILE A 73 -9.30 -2.60 -4.53
N SER A 74 -8.70 -3.61 -5.17
CA SER A 74 -8.52 -4.91 -4.54
C SER A 74 -7.35 -4.82 -3.56
N LEU A 75 -7.64 -4.90 -2.26
CA LEU A 75 -6.65 -4.97 -1.19
C LEU A 75 -6.68 -6.37 -0.57
N VAL A 76 -5.51 -7.01 -0.46
CA VAL A 76 -5.32 -8.28 0.24
C VAL A 76 -4.24 -8.09 1.29
N ILE A 77 -4.47 -8.53 2.51
CA ILE A 77 -3.50 -8.52 3.62
C ILE A 77 -3.48 -9.92 4.19
N SER A 78 -2.30 -10.56 4.26
CA SER A 78 -2.16 -11.92 4.79
C SER A 78 -3.13 -12.92 4.13
N GLY A 79 -3.24 -12.84 2.80
CA GLY A 79 -4.17 -13.65 2.00
C GLY A 79 -5.67 -13.34 2.18
N LYS A 80 -6.03 -12.45 3.11
CA LYS A 80 -7.43 -12.06 3.35
C LYS A 80 -7.80 -10.87 2.46
N LYS A 81 -8.84 -11.01 1.65
CA LYS A 81 -9.34 -9.94 0.78
C LYS A 81 -10.19 -8.94 1.58
N TYR A 82 -9.84 -7.66 1.47
CA TYR A 82 -10.58 -6.56 2.06
C TYR A 82 -11.48 -5.96 0.98
N GLY A 83 -12.79 -6.07 1.16
CA GLY A 83 -13.79 -5.43 0.29
C GLY A 83 -13.93 -3.93 0.57
N LEU A 84 -14.92 -3.27 -0.06
CA LEU A 84 -15.34 -1.86 0.15
C LEU A 84 -15.86 -1.58 1.58
N GLN A 85 -15.21 -2.11 2.61
CA GLN A 85 -15.48 -1.85 4.01
C GLN A 85 -14.72 -0.59 4.44
N SER A 86 -15.18 0.02 5.54
CA SER A 86 -14.84 1.36 6.03
C SER A 86 -13.34 1.70 6.16
N ARG A 87 -12.43 0.72 6.12
CA ARG A 87 -10.98 0.92 6.33
C ARG A 87 -10.14 0.90 5.06
N VAL A 88 -10.66 0.42 3.93
CA VAL A 88 -9.91 0.38 2.66
C VAL A 88 -9.41 1.77 2.22
N PRO A 89 -10.20 2.86 2.32
CA PRO A 89 -9.69 4.19 1.99
C PRO A 89 -8.47 4.61 2.83
N HIS A 90 -8.44 4.24 4.12
CA HIS A 90 -7.32 4.56 5.00
C HIS A 90 -6.06 3.78 4.63
N PHE A 91 -6.17 2.48 4.40
CA PHE A 91 -5.05 1.66 3.94
C PHE A 91 -4.55 2.13 2.58
N SER A 92 -5.46 2.37 1.64
CA SER A 92 -5.12 2.83 0.31
C SER A 92 -4.37 4.15 0.33
N LYS A 93 -4.85 5.12 1.10
CA LYS A 93 -4.18 6.41 1.26
C LYS A 93 -2.79 6.27 1.89
N LEU A 94 -2.65 5.42 2.91
CA LEU A 94 -1.35 5.14 3.53
C LEU A 94 -0.36 4.53 2.54
N ILE A 95 -0.80 3.49 1.80
CA ILE A 95 0.02 2.81 0.80
C ILE A 95 0.39 3.77 -0.34
N PHE A 96 -0.57 4.53 -0.87
CA PHE A 96 -0.32 5.54 -1.89
C PHE A 96 0.74 6.56 -1.45
N ASN A 97 0.62 7.06 -0.23
CA ASN A 97 1.60 7.99 0.34
C ASN A 97 2.99 7.35 0.49
N TYR A 98 3.06 6.09 0.94
CA TYR A 98 4.32 5.37 1.03
C TYR A 98 4.98 5.23 -0.35
N LEU A 99 4.24 4.76 -1.36
CA LEU A 99 4.74 4.60 -2.71
C LEU A 99 5.23 5.93 -3.29
N LYS A 100 4.45 7.01 -3.12
CA LYS A 100 4.77 8.35 -3.64
C LYS A 100 6.00 8.96 -2.96
N VAL A 101 6.04 8.98 -1.62
CA VAL A 101 7.15 9.61 -0.87
C VAL A 101 8.47 8.86 -1.07
N ASN A 102 8.42 7.55 -1.30
CA ASN A 102 9.60 6.74 -1.60
C ASN A 102 9.89 6.65 -3.11
N GLN A 103 9.26 7.48 -3.94
CA GLN A 103 9.50 7.60 -5.39
C GLN A 103 9.31 6.28 -6.18
N LEU A 104 8.46 5.37 -5.66
CA LEU A 104 8.10 4.12 -6.32
C LEU A 104 7.05 4.32 -7.42
N ILE A 105 6.27 5.40 -7.27
CA ILE A 105 5.31 5.88 -8.27
C ILE A 105 5.48 7.38 -8.48
N GLU A 106 5.01 7.85 -9.64
CA GLU A 106 4.81 9.27 -9.95
C GLU A 106 3.39 9.58 -10.33
N ILE A 107 3.05 10.86 -10.22
CA ILE A 107 1.76 11.40 -10.60
C ILE A 107 2.00 12.52 -11.59
N ASP A 108 1.49 12.36 -12.80
CA ASP A 108 1.58 13.41 -13.82
C ASP A 108 0.61 14.57 -13.52
N ASN A 109 0.66 15.62 -14.35
CA ASN A 109 -0.20 16.80 -14.20
C ASN A 109 -1.70 16.51 -14.41
N LEU A 110 -2.05 15.33 -14.92
CA LEU A 110 -3.42 14.87 -15.16
C LEU A 110 -3.90 13.86 -14.10
N GLY A 111 -3.10 13.63 -13.05
CA GLY A 111 -3.39 12.67 -11.99
C GLY A 111 -3.21 11.21 -12.41
N ASN A 112 -2.50 10.92 -13.50
CA ASN A 112 -2.16 9.55 -13.89
C ASN A 112 -1.02 9.03 -13.02
N ILE A 113 -1.14 7.77 -12.60
CA ILE A 113 -0.10 7.07 -11.83
C ILE A 113 0.84 6.35 -12.80
N GLU A 114 2.14 6.62 -12.67
CA GLU A 114 3.22 5.92 -13.38
C GLU A 114 4.11 5.19 -12.38
N ILE A 115 4.53 3.96 -12.71
CA ILE A 115 5.41 3.15 -11.83
C ILE A 115 6.85 3.34 -12.26
N ARG A 116 7.73 3.60 -11.30
CA ARG A 116 9.15 3.90 -11.56
C ARG A 116 10.08 2.68 -11.47
N GLN A 117 9.59 1.56 -10.99
CA GLN A 117 10.36 0.31 -10.92
C GLN A 117 10.08 -0.58 -12.11
N GLU A 118 11.04 -1.46 -12.43
CA GLU A 118 10.84 -2.53 -13.39
C GLU A 118 9.64 -3.38 -12.97
N ILE A 119 8.69 -3.54 -13.88
CA ILE A 119 7.54 -4.40 -13.68
C ILE A 119 7.92 -5.77 -14.21
N TYR A 120 7.91 -6.77 -13.32
CA TYR A 120 8.19 -8.14 -13.72
C TYR A 120 6.91 -8.77 -14.30
N PRO A 121 7.00 -9.43 -15.48
CA PRO A 121 5.89 -10.12 -16.11
C PRO A 121 5.43 -11.37 -15.34
#